data_AF-W7T8T5-F1
#
_entry.id   AF-W7T8T5-F1
#
_cell.length_a   1.000
_cell.length_b   1.000
_cell.length_c   1.000
_cell.angle_alpha   90.00
_cell.angle_beta   90.00
_cell.angle_gamma   90.00
#
_symmetry.space_group_name_H-M   'P 1'
#
loop_
_entity.id
_entity.type
_entity.pdbx_description
1 polymer ?
#
loop_
_entity_poly.entity_id
_entity_poly.type
_entity_poly.pdbx_seq_one_letter_code
_entity_poly.pdbx_strand_id
1 'polypeptide(L)'
;MYWKTKEDLFVELVARDYVAATDEYIDALAENPGVVGPHRMLPAMVESGLRHAFVRAVQTADLDTLGLLGQHEKTRALLGVLGPGRMSAALLPIWRRHGFARTDWPVAEQEYVIRAVNAGFYSLAVNTDAVLHPDGFDTGAVFASSVHAVLDAPGVTPDVEPAAAEARELLIGHRNAVVESLSLAHHASRSLKP
;
A
#
# COMPACT_ATOMS: atom_id res chain seq x y z
N MET A 1 16.55 23.19 16.02
CA MET A 1 16.04 21.97 15.35
C MET A 1 14.53 21.88 15.54
N TYR A 2 13.78 21.53 14.49
CA TYR A 2 12.31 21.52 14.48
C TYR A 2 11.71 20.22 15.06
N TRP A 3 12.53 19.18 15.20
CA TRP A 3 12.14 17.87 15.76
C TRP A 3 12.73 17.66 17.15
N LYS A 4 11.94 17.03 18.03
CA LYS A 4 12.35 16.68 19.39
C LYS A 4 13.23 15.44 19.44
N THR A 5 12.98 14.47 18.55
CA THR A 5 13.68 13.18 18.51
C THR A 5 13.96 12.73 17.07
N LYS A 6 14.86 11.76 16.89
CA LYS A 6 15.14 11.17 15.56
C LYS A 6 13.95 10.36 15.06
N GLU A 7 13.19 9.79 15.99
CA GLU A 7 11.97 9.03 15.78
C GLU A 7 10.85 9.91 15.21
N ASP A 8 10.72 11.14 15.72
CA ASP A 8 9.73 12.11 15.18
C ASP A 8 10.06 12.50 13.74
N LEU A 9 11.35 12.67 13.42
CA LEU A 9 11.79 12.90 12.04
C LEU A 9 11.50 11.68 11.16
N PHE A 10 11.78 10.47 11.64
CA PHE A 10 11.56 9.24 10.88
C PHE A 10 10.08 9.02 10.56
N VAL A 11 9.19 9.13 11.56
CA VAL A 11 7.74 9.01 11.39
C VAL A 11 7.23 10.01 10.35
N GLU A 12 7.72 11.25 10.39
CA GLU A 12 7.35 12.26 9.43
C GLU A 12 7.82 11.95 8.01
N LEU A 13 9.04 11.45 7.83
CA LEU A 13 9.56 11.06 6.52
C LEU A 13 8.75 9.89 5.93
N VAL A 14 8.48 8.84 6.72
CA VAL A 14 7.66 7.70 6.29
C VAL A 14 6.26 8.15 5.89
N ALA A 15 5.62 9.00 6.70
CA ALA A 15 4.29 9.49 6.41
C ALA A 15 4.22 10.36 5.15
N ARG A 16 5.20 11.23 4.93
CA ARG A 16 5.30 12.03 3.69
C ARG A 16 5.50 11.15 2.46
N ASP A 17 6.38 10.15 2.55
CA ASP A 17 6.65 9.22 1.46
C ASP A 17 5.41 8.36 1.15
N TYR A 18 4.68 7.93 2.18
CA TYR A 18 3.41 7.23 2.03
C TYR A 18 2.30 8.10 1.41
N VAL A 19 2.19 9.37 1.80
CA VAL A 19 1.25 10.32 1.19
C VAL A 19 1.57 10.48 -0.29
N ALA A 20 2.83 10.64 -0.65
CA ALA A 20 3.25 10.72 -2.05
C ALA A 20 2.89 9.45 -2.83
N ALA A 21 3.19 8.26 -2.28
CA ALA A 21 2.80 6.99 -2.90
C ALA A 21 1.27 6.86 -3.07
N THR A 22 0.50 7.36 -2.10
CA THR A 22 -0.97 7.31 -2.14
C THR A 22 -1.54 8.28 -3.19
N ASP A 23 -0.93 9.46 -3.33
CA ASP A 23 -1.29 10.45 -4.35
C ASP A 23 -1.16 9.88 -5.77
N GLU A 24 -0.12 9.07 -6.03
CA GLU A 24 0.04 8.39 -7.32
C GLU A 24 -1.18 7.53 -7.70
N TYR A 25 -1.82 6.84 -6.75
CA TYR A 25 -3.03 6.05 -7.05
C TYR A 25 -4.29 6.90 -7.18
N ILE A 26 -4.39 7.96 -6.37
CA ILE A 26 -5.52 8.89 -6.46
C ILE A 26 -5.55 9.54 -7.85
N ASP A 27 -4.38 9.96 -8.33
CA ASP A 27 -4.21 10.55 -9.65
C ASP A 27 -4.45 9.50 -10.75
N ALA A 28 -3.89 8.29 -10.62
CA ALA A 28 -4.13 7.22 -11.59
C ALA A 28 -5.62 6.83 -11.73
N LEU A 29 -6.37 6.79 -10.62
CA LEU A 29 -7.81 6.55 -10.64
C LEU A 29 -8.60 7.72 -11.23
N ALA A 30 -8.11 8.95 -11.05
CA ALA A 30 -8.72 10.14 -11.65
C ALA A 30 -8.53 10.16 -13.17
N GLU A 31 -7.37 9.74 -13.65
CA GLU A 31 -7.03 9.70 -15.07
C GLU A 31 -7.65 8.50 -15.79
N ASN A 32 -7.66 7.33 -15.16
CA ASN A 32 -8.16 6.09 -15.73
C ASN A 32 -8.88 5.24 -14.66
N PRO A 33 -10.20 5.36 -14.53
CA PRO A 33 -11.01 4.54 -13.63
C PRO A 33 -10.78 3.03 -13.78
N GLY A 34 -10.40 2.57 -14.98
CA GLY A 34 -10.11 1.17 -15.29
C GLY A 34 -8.89 0.57 -14.57
N VAL A 35 -8.09 1.37 -13.84
CA VAL A 35 -7.00 0.85 -12.99
C VAL A 35 -7.51 0.26 -11.67
N VAL A 36 -8.76 0.52 -11.29
CA VAL A 36 -9.34 0.07 -10.00
C VAL A 36 -9.36 -1.46 -9.85
N GLY A 37 -9.36 -2.19 -10.96
CA GLY A 37 -9.35 -3.65 -10.93
C GLY A 37 -8.09 -4.21 -10.24
N PRO A 38 -8.22 -5.24 -9.38
CA PRO A 38 -7.12 -5.67 -8.51
C PRO A 38 -5.88 -6.11 -9.29
N HIS A 39 -6.05 -6.74 -10.45
CA HIS A 39 -4.96 -7.18 -11.32
C HIS A 39 -4.15 -6.03 -11.95
N ARG A 40 -4.68 -4.80 -11.95
CA ARG A 40 -3.98 -3.58 -12.37
C ARG A 40 -3.49 -2.79 -11.17
N MET A 41 -4.34 -2.64 -10.17
CA MET A 41 -4.05 -1.80 -9.01
C MET A 41 -2.94 -2.39 -8.13
N LEU A 42 -2.94 -3.71 -7.86
CA LEU A 42 -1.94 -4.32 -6.99
C LEU A 42 -0.51 -4.27 -7.57
N PRO A 43 -0.27 -4.58 -8.86
CA PRO A 43 1.04 -4.35 -9.48
C PRO A 43 1.50 -2.90 -9.42
N ALA A 44 0.63 -1.95 -9.77
CA ALA A 44 0.93 -0.53 -9.65
C ALA A 44 1.28 -0.15 -8.20
N MET A 45 0.58 -0.75 -7.23
CA MET A 45 0.85 -0.51 -5.81
C MET A 45 2.22 -0.98 -5.34
N VAL A 46 2.62 -2.16 -5.79
CA VAL A 46 3.96 -2.68 -5.48
C VAL A 46 5.03 -1.83 -6.14
N GLU A 47 4.87 -1.51 -7.43
CA GLU A 47 5.85 -0.72 -8.18
C GLU A 47 6.07 0.66 -7.57
N SER A 48 4.99 1.39 -7.27
CA SER A 48 5.08 2.68 -6.59
C SER A 48 5.71 2.54 -5.20
N GLY A 49 5.25 1.58 -4.39
CA GLY A 49 5.86 1.35 -3.07
C GLY A 49 7.36 1.02 -3.12
N LEU A 50 7.87 0.41 -4.21
CA LEU A 50 9.30 0.17 -4.42
C LEU A 50 10.09 1.44 -4.79
N ARG A 51 9.46 2.43 -5.43
CA ARG A 51 10.05 3.75 -5.74
C ARG A 51 10.13 4.66 -4.50
N HIS A 52 9.25 4.45 -3.53
CA HIS A 52 9.18 5.19 -2.28
C HIS A 52 10.03 4.51 -1.20
N ALA A 53 11.23 5.01 -0.93
CA ALA A 53 12.24 4.32 -0.13
C ALA A 53 11.77 3.95 1.30
N PHE A 54 10.98 4.80 1.95
CA PHE A 54 10.45 4.53 3.29
C PHE A 54 9.24 3.60 3.22
N VAL A 55 8.37 3.74 2.22
CA VAL A 55 7.29 2.77 1.98
C VAL A 55 7.87 1.38 1.73
N ARG A 56 8.89 1.27 0.87
CA ARG A 56 9.63 0.03 0.63
C ARG A 56 10.14 -0.59 1.92
N ALA A 57 10.85 0.19 2.75
CA ALA A 57 11.39 -0.30 4.02
C ALA A 57 10.31 -0.81 4.99
N VAL A 58 9.15 -0.12 5.03
CA VAL A 58 7.97 -0.55 5.79
C VAL A 58 7.39 -1.85 5.22
N GLN A 59 7.25 -1.97 3.90
CA GLN A 59 6.64 -3.11 3.22
C GLN A 59 7.48 -4.38 3.33
N THR A 60 8.80 -4.26 3.28
CA THR A 60 9.72 -5.40 3.38
C THR A 60 10.05 -5.76 4.82
N ALA A 61 9.56 -4.98 5.79
CA ALA A 61 10.02 -5.04 7.18
C ALA A 61 11.54 -5.10 7.25
N ASP A 62 12.22 -4.33 6.40
CA ASP A 62 13.69 -4.30 6.35
C ASP A 62 14.20 -3.73 7.68
N LEU A 63 14.51 -4.64 8.59
CA LEU A 63 14.98 -4.34 9.94
C LEU A 63 16.37 -3.71 9.92
N ASP A 64 17.13 -3.81 8.83
CA ASP A 64 18.43 -3.13 8.70
C ASP A 64 18.23 -1.66 8.34
N THR A 65 17.25 -1.34 7.48
CA THR A 65 16.83 0.04 7.20
C THR A 65 16.04 0.66 8.36
N LEU A 66 15.19 -0.13 9.04
CA LEU A 66 14.37 0.33 10.17
C LEU A 66 15.11 0.33 11.50
N GLY A 67 16.16 -0.48 11.66
CA GLY A 67 17.02 -0.57 12.85
C GLY A 67 16.25 -0.59 14.19
N LEU A 68 16.80 0.11 15.19
CA LEU A 68 16.14 0.34 16.48
C LEU A 68 14.89 1.22 16.37
N LEU A 69 14.75 2.01 15.29
CA LEU A 69 13.61 2.89 15.07
C LEU A 69 12.32 2.09 14.80
N GLY A 70 12.42 0.93 14.15
CA GLY A 70 11.30 0.00 13.94
C GLY A 70 10.69 -0.56 15.24
N GLN A 71 11.47 -0.59 16.33
CA GLN A 71 11.02 -1.08 17.64
C GLN A 71 10.36 0.01 18.51
N HIS A 72 10.50 1.28 18.13
CA HIS A 72 9.90 2.38 18.86
C HIS A 72 8.37 2.38 18.72
N GLU A 73 7.64 2.67 19.80
CA GLU A 73 6.18 2.59 19.86
C GLU A 73 5.49 3.39 18.75
N LYS A 74 5.96 4.62 18.49
CA LYS A 74 5.43 5.49 17.42
C LYS A 74 5.61 4.87 16.03
N THR A 75 6.76 4.24 15.78
CA THR A 75 7.03 3.56 14.52
C THR A 75 6.19 2.31 14.39
N ARG A 76 6.02 1.52 15.45
CA ARG A 76 5.14 0.34 15.46
C ARG A 76 3.68 0.72 15.22
N ALA A 77 3.21 1.83 15.80
CA ALA A 77 1.87 2.35 15.55
C ALA A 77 1.70 2.72 14.08
N LEU A 78 2.67 3.44 13.49
CA LEU A 78 2.67 3.79 12.06
C LEU A 78 2.70 2.54 11.17
N LEU A 79 3.57 1.57 11.48
CA LEU A 79 3.64 0.27 10.79
C LEU A 79 2.35 -0.54 10.92
N GLY A 80 1.60 -0.39 12.03
CA GLY A 80 0.29 -1.04 12.19
C GLY A 80 -0.77 -0.49 11.23
N VAL A 81 -0.66 0.80 10.86
CA VAL A 81 -1.55 1.51 9.93
C VAL A 81 -1.11 1.32 8.48
N LEU A 82 0.18 1.50 8.21
CA LEU A 82 0.78 1.45 6.86
C LEU A 82 1.28 0.05 6.47
N GLY A 83 1.06 -0.92 7.34
CA GLY A 83 1.70 -2.23 7.26
C GLY A 83 1.33 -3.03 6.00
N PRO A 84 2.11 -4.10 5.72
CA PRO A 84 2.00 -4.83 4.47
C PRO A 84 0.58 -5.34 4.18
N GLY A 85 0.07 -4.91 3.02
CA GLY A 85 -1.26 -5.29 2.51
C GLY A 85 -2.46 -4.71 3.25
N ARG A 86 -2.28 -3.74 4.17
CA ARG A 86 -3.40 -3.03 4.82
C ARG A 86 -4.31 -2.33 3.81
N MET A 87 -3.70 -1.56 2.90
CA MET A 87 -4.46 -0.86 1.86
C MET A 87 -5.18 -1.85 0.95
N SER A 88 -4.49 -2.91 0.52
CA SER A 88 -5.07 -3.96 -0.33
C SER A 88 -6.25 -4.67 0.34
N ALA A 89 -6.19 -4.90 1.66
CA ALA A 89 -7.32 -5.45 2.42
C ALA A 89 -8.50 -4.46 2.49
N ALA A 90 -8.23 -3.15 2.65
CA ALA A 90 -9.28 -2.13 2.69
C ALA A 90 -10.03 -1.99 1.35
N LEU A 91 -9.40 -2.36 0.24
CA LEU A 91 -9.99 -2.31 -1.11
C LEU A 91 -10.83 -3.55 -1.45
N LEU A 92 -10.60 -4.68 -0.78
CA LEU A 92 -11.29 -5.93 -1.07
C LEU A 92 -12.83 -5.83 -0.98
N PRO A 93 -13.43 -5.15 0.02
CA PRO A 93 -14.88 -4.96 0.06
C PRO A 93 -15.43 -4.18 -1.14
N ILE A 94 -14.66 -3.22 -1.68
CA ILE A 94 -15.03 -2.46 -2.88
C ILE A 94 -14.98 -3.39 -4.08
N TRP A 95 -13.90 -4.14 -4.25
CA TRP A 95 -13.77 -5.08 -5.37
C TRP A 95 -14.86 -6.15 -5.39
N ARG A 96 -15.22 -6.71 -4.22
CA ARG A 96 -16.30 -7.70 -4.12
C ARG A 96 -17.67 -7.10 -4.46
N ARG A 97 -17.92 -5.86 -4.04
CA ARG A 97 -19.22 -5.20 -4.25
C ARG A 97 -19.46 -4.85 -5.70
N HIS A 98 -18.41 -4.43 -6.41
CA HIS A 98 -18.48 -3.96 -7.80
C HIS A 98 -18.01 -4.99 -8.82
N GLY A 99 -17.99 -6.28 -8.46
CA GLY A 99 -17.76 -7.38 -9.41
C GLY A 99 -16.30 -7.58 -9.85
N PHE A 100 -15.33 -6.95 -9.20
CA PHE A 100 -13.90 -7.13 -9.48
C PHE A 100 -13.26 -8.30 -8.73
N ALA A 101 -13.91 -8.78 -7.67
CA ALA A 101 -13.45 -9.91 -6.88
C ALA A 101 -14.55 -10.95 -6.71
N ARG A 102 -14.20 -12.23 -6.89
CA ARG A 102 -15.06 -13.38 -6.63
C ARG A 102 -15.61 -13.34 -5.22
N THR A 103 -16.81 -13.87 -5.01
CA THR A 103 -17.50 -13.80 -3.72
C THR A 103 -17.70 -15.14 -3.04
N ASP A 104 -17.31 -16.23 -3.71
CA ASP A 104 -17.43 -17.62 -3.26
C ASP A 104 -16.38 -18.03 -2.21
N TRP A 105 -15.33 -17.22 -2.03
CA TRP A 105 -14.37 -17.41 -0.93
C TRP A 105 -14.73 -16.56 0.29
N PRO A 106 -14.48 -17.06 1.52
CA PRO A 106 -14.48 -16.26 2.73
C PRO A 106 -13.55 -15.04 2.60
N VAL A 107 -13.99 -13.89 3.13
CA VAL A 107 -13.24 -12.63 3.06
C VAL A 107 -11.83 -12.78 3.66
N ALA A 108 -11.71 -13.45 4.81
CA ALA A 108 -10.41 -13.65 5.47
C ALA A 108 -9.42 -14.45 4.62
N GLU A 109 -9.88 -15.42 3.83
CA GLU A 109 -9.03 -16.20 2.93
C GLU A 109 -8.54 -15.36 1.75
N GLN A 110 -9.40 -14.49 1.22
CA GLN A 110 -9.03 -13.54 0.16
C GLN A 110 -8.05 -12.47 0.65
N GLU A 111 -8.28 -11.92 1.84
CA GLU A 111 -7.33 -10.98 2.44
C GLU A 111 -5.97 -11.64 2.65
N TYR A 112 -5.95 -12.89 3.11
CA TYR A 112 -4.72 -13.65 3.29
C TYR A 112 -3.98 -13.87 1.96
N VAL A 113 -4.67 -14.33 0.91
CA VAL A 113 -4.00 -14.60 -0.39
C VAL A 113 -3.49 -13.32 -1.02
N ILE A 114 -4.24 -12.21 -0.95
CA ILE A 114 -3.76 -10.89 -1.43
C ILE A 114 -2.46 -10.50 -0.72
N ARG A 115 -2.43 -10.61 0.61
CA ARG A 115 -1.24 -10.29 1.40
C ARG A 115 -0.07 -11.21 1.06
N ALA A 116 -0.31 -12.51 0.91
CA ALA A 116 0.74 -13.48 0.58
C ALA A 116 1.35 -13.22 -0.80
N VAL A 117 0.52 -12.98 -1.82
CA VAL A 117 0.98 -12.66 -3.17
C VAL A 117 1.76 -11.35 -3.15
N ASN A 118 1.21 -10.27 -2.59
CA ASN A 118 1.89 -8.97 -2.53
C ASN A 118 3.24 -9.06 -1.81
N ALA A 119 3.29 -9.74 -0.66
CA ALA A 119 4.52 -9.91 0.10
C ALA A 119 5.58 -10.71 -0.67
N GLY A 120 5.18 -11.74 -1.42
CA GLY A 120 6.07 -12.50 -2.28
C GLY A 120 6.71 -11.64 -3.36
N PHE A 121 5.91 -10.84 -4.07
CA PHE A 121 6.43 -9.94 -5.11
C PHE A 121 7.32 -8.83 -4.54
N TYR A 122 6.95 -8.23 -3.40
CA TYR A 122 7.83 -7.29 -2.70
C TYR A 122 9.17 -7.92 -2.33
N SER A 123 9.15 -9.13 -1.76
CA SER A 123 10.35 -9.83 -1.28
C SER A 123 11.31 -10.18 -2.42
N LEU A 124 10.78 -10.63 -3.57
CA LEU A 124 11.59 -10.94 -4.74
C LEU A 124 12.12 -9.66 -5.42
N ALA A 125 11.33 -8.59 -5.46
CA ALA A 125 11.74 -7.33 -6.08
C ALA A 125 12.88 -6.63 -5.32
N VAL A 126 12.96 -6.79 -3.99
CA VAL A 126 14.06 -6.21 -3.20
C VAL A 126 15.28 -7.11 -3.12
N ASN A 127 15.15 -8.39 -3.44
CA ASN A 127 16.25 -9.36 -3.44
C ASN A 127 16.59 -9.76 -4.88
N THR A 128 17.11 -8.80 -5.64
CA THR A 128 17.42 -8.95 -7.08
C THR A 128 18.47 -10.03 -7.36
N ASP A 129 19.33 -10.34 -6.39
CA ASP A 129 20.36 -11.37 -6.53
C ASP A 129 19.80 -12.79 -6.31
N ALA A 130 18.61 -12.93 -5.73
CA ALA A 130 18.00 -14.23 -5.43
C ALA A 130 17.26 -14.86 -6.62
N VAL A 131 16.98 -14.11 -7.69
CA VAL A 131 16.16 -14.59 -8.82
C VAL A 131 16.79 -14.24 -10.16
N LEU A 132 17.31 -15.27 -10.83
CA LEU A 132 17.66 -15.17 -12.25
C LEU A 132 16.37 -15.26 -13.07
N HIS A 133 15.93 -14.12 -13.58
CA HIS A 133 14.84 -14.06 -14.54
C HIS A 133 15.37 -14.30 -15.96
N PRO A 134 14.64 -15.04 -16.80
CA PRO A 134 14.92 -15.09 -18.24
C PRO A 134 14.88 -13.69 -18.87
N ASP A 135 15.57 -13.51 -20.00
CA ASP A 135 15.50 -12.28 -20.78
C ASP A 135 14.05 -11.96 -21.15
N GLY A 136 13.63 -10.71 -20.92
CA GLY A 136 12.27 -10.24 -21.21
C GLY A 136 11.20 -10.72 -20.23
N PHE A 137 11.56 -11.25 -19.06
CA PHE A 137 10.61 -11.61 -18.01
C PHE A 137 9.90 -10.36 -17.46
N ASP A 138 8.59 -10.28 -17.65
CA ASP A 138 7.75 -9.20 -17.12
C ASP A 138 7.13 -9.62 -15.78
N THR A 139 7.80 -9.25 -14.68
CA THR A 139 7.32 -9.49 -13.32
C THR A 139 5.96 -8.85 -13.05
N GLY A 140 5.68 -7.68 -13.65
CA GLY A 140 4.40 -6.99 -13.51
C GLY A 140 3.25 -7.77 -14.15
N ALA A 141 3.46 -8.31 -15.36
CA ALA A 141 2.48 -9.16 -16.04
C ALA A 141 2.22 -10.48 -15.28
N VAL A 142 3.27 -11.09 -14.72
CA VAL A 142 3.13 -12.31 -13.90
C VAL A 142 2.36 -12.02 -12.61
N PHE A 143 2.62 -10.88 -11.98
CA PHE A 143 1.88 -10.45 -10.79
C PHE A 143 0.41 -10.18 -11.12
N ALA A 144 0.12 -9.42 -12.17
CA ALA A 144 -1.24 -9.16 -12.64
C ALA A 144 -2.00 -10.47 -12.92
N SER A 145 -1.35 -11.42 -13.60
CA SER A 145 -1.93 -12.74 -13.90
C SER A 145 -2.21 -13.55 -12.63
N SER A 146 -1.32 -13.49 -11.64
CA SER A 146 -1.48 -14.17 -10.34
C SER A 146 -2.67 -13.60 -9.57
N VAL A 147 -2.80 -12.26 -9.53
CA VAL A 147 -3.91 -11.57 -8.87
C VAL A 147 -5.23 -11.87 -9.57
N HIS A 148 -5.24 -11.84 -10.90
CA HIS A 148 -6.41 -12.20 -11.70
C HIS A 148 -6.83 -13.65 -11.40
N ALA A 149 -5.91 -14.61 -11.41
CA ALA A 149 -6.24 -16.01 -11.13
C ALA A 149 -6.86 -16.23 -9.74
N VAL A 150 -6.44 -15.48 -8.72
CA VAL A 150 -6.94 -15.68 -7.33
C VAL A 150 -8.18 -14.84 -7.01
N LEU A 151 -8.37 -13.69 -7.64
CA LEU A 151 -9.47 -12.77 -7.32
C LEU A 151 -10.57 -12.69 -8.37
N ASP A 152 -10.32 -13.00 -9.64
CA ASP A 152 -11.29 -12.68 -10.70
C ASP A 152 -12.65 -13.35 -10.48
N ALA A 153 -13.72 -12.60 -10.74
CA ALA A 153 -15.11 -13.04 -10.60
C ALA A 153 -15.63 -13.58 -11.95
N PRO A 154 -15.69 -14.91 -12.16
CA PRO A 154 -16.02 -15.45 -13.47
C PRO A 154 -17.46 -15.08 -13.85
N GLY A 155 -17.65 -14.51 -15.04
CA GLY A 155 -18.97 -14.21 -15.59
C GLY A 155 -19.66 -12.99 -14.98
N VAL A 156 -18.96 -12.18 -14.18
CA VAL A 156 -19.46 -10.90 -13.68
C VAL A 156 -18.81 -9.76 -14.47
N THR A 157 -19.63 -8.83 -14.97
CA THR A 157 -19.12 -7.59 -15.56
C THR A 157 -18.87 -6.58 -14.43
N PRO A 158 -17.63 -6.09 -14.23
CA PRO A 158 -17.34 -5.17 -13.14
C PRO A 158 -17.90 -3.75 -13.38
N ASP A 159 -18.39 -3.12 -12.31
CA ASP A 159 -18.86 -1.74 -12.31
C ASP A 159 -17.69 -0.77 -12.09
N VAL A 160 -17.03 -0.37 -13.18
CA VAL A 160 -15.76 0.38 -13.14
C VAL A 160 -15.89 1.75 -12.47
N GLU A 161 -16.81 2.60 -12.92
CA GLU A 161 -16.93 3.98 -12.45
C GLU A 161 -17.29 4.08 -10.95
N PRO A 162 -18.31 3.35 -10.44
CA PRO A 162 -18.63 3.38 -9.01
C PRO A 162 -17.49 2.83 -8.14
N ALA A 163 -16.81 1.77 -8.59
CA ALA A 163 -15.67 1.22 -7.87
C ALA A 163 -14.51 2.21 -7.79
N ALA A 164 -14.18 2.87 -8.90
CA ALA A 164 -13.09 3.84 -8.95
C ALA A 164 -13.36 5.05 -8.05
N ALA A 165 -14.61 5.55 -8.03
CA ALA A 165 -15.02 6.62 -7.13
C ALA A 165 -14.87 6.21 -5.66
N GLU A 166 -15.41 5.05 -5.26
CA GLU A 166 -15.33 4.56 -3.88
C GLU A 166 -13.89 4.27 -3.44
N ALA A 167 -13.07 3.69 -4.33
CA ALA A 167 -11.65 3.45 -4.07
C ALA A 167 -10.88 4.77 -3.90
N ARG A 168 -11.17 5.77 -4.73
CA ARG A 168 -10.54 7.09 -4.62
C ARG A 168 -10.92 7.80 -3.32
N GLU A 169 -12.19 7.74 -2.91
CA GLU A 169 -12.63 8.28 -1.61
C GLU A 169 -11.91 7.60 -0.44
N LEU A 170 -11.79 6.27 -0.49
CA LEU A 170 -11.05 5.50 0.51
C LEU A 170 -9.58 5.95 0.60
N LEU A 171 -8.90 6.13 -0.53
CA LEU A 171 -7.50 6.55 -0.59
C LEU A 171 -7.32 7.98 -0.07
N ILE A 172 -8.20 8.90 -0.46
CA ILE A 172 -8.20 10.28 0.06
C ILE A 172 -8.40 10.29 1.58
N GLY A 173 -9.32 9.46 2.10
CA GLY A 173 -9.54 9.31 3.54
C GLY A 173 -8.28 8.85 4.28
N HIS A 174 -7.60 7.83 3.76
CA HIS A 174 -6.34 7.33 4.34
C HIS A 174 -5.23 8.39 4.28
N ARG A 175 -5.08 9.06 3.14
CA ARG A 175 -4.12 10.15 2.94
C ARG A 175 -4.33 11.26 3.97
N ASN A 176 -5.57 11.73 4.14
CA ASN A 176 -5.91 12.81 5.06
C ASN A 176 -5.66 12.42 6.51
N ALA A 177 -6.01 11.20 6.91
CA ALA A 177 -5.73 10.69 8.26
C ALA A 177 -4.22 10.72 8.59
N VAL A 178 -3.36 10.36 7.62
CA VAL A 178 -1.90 10.44 7.78
C VAL A 178 -1.44 11.91 7.91
N VAL A 179 -1.92 12.81 7.06
CA VAL A 179 -1.58 14.25 7.13
C VAL A 179 -2.03 14.90 8.46
N GLU A 180 -3.22 14.55 8.96
CA GLU A 180 -3.72 15.04 10.25
C GLU A 180 -2.85 14.56 11.41
N SER A 181 -2.42 13.29 11.39
CA SER A 181 -1.52 12.74 12.40
C SER A 181 -0.19 13.50 12.47
N LEU A 182 0.35 13.92 11.31
CA LEU A 182 1.56 14.74 11.23
C LEU A 182 1.36 16.17 11.77
N SER A 183 0.20 16.75 11.49
CA SER A 183 -0.16 18.10 11.93
C SER A 183 -0.30 18.18 13.46
N LEU A 184 -0.94 17.18 14.07
CA LEU A 184 -1.10 17.09 15.53
C LEU A 184 0.27 16.89 16.23
N ALA A 185 1.15 16.06 15.68
CA ALA A 185 2.50 15.85 16.20
C ALA A 185 3.35 17.14 16.21
N HIS A 186 3.17 17.98 15.19
CA HIS A 186 3.81 19.30 15.08
C HIS A 186 3.33 20.29 16.15
N HIS A 187 2.03 20.34 16.43
CA HIS A 187 1.45 21.26 17.41
C HIS A 187 1.85 20.89 18.84
N ALA A 188 1.79 19.60 19.20
CA ALA A 188 2.27 19.10 20.50
C ALA A 188 3.78 19.32 20.71
N SER A 189 4.55 19.40 19.62
CA SER A 189 5.98 19.71 19.70
C SER A 189 6.28 21.17 20.00
N ARG A 190 5.41 22.10 19.56
CA ARG A 190 5.56 23.55 19.76
C ARG A 190 5.05 24.05 21.13
N SER A 191 4.02 23.43 21.70
CA SER A 191 3.41 23.85 22.98
C SER A 191 4.22 23.48 24.24
N LEU A 192 5.33 22.76 24.09
CA LEU A 192 6.22 22.34 25.18
C LEU A 192 7.54 23.11 25.24
N LYS A 193 7.67 24.24 24.53
CA LYS A 193 8.78 25.18 24.72
C LYS A 193 8.37 26.22 25.80
N PRO A 194 9.09 26.32 26.93
CA PRO A 194 9.02 27.50 27.78
C PRO A 194 9.61 28.74 27.10
#